data_AF-A0A060WXY9-F1
#
_entry.id   AF-A0A060WXY9-F1
#
_cell.length_a   1.000
_cell.length_b   1.000
_cell.length_c   1.000
_cell.angle_alpha   90.00
_cell.angle_beta   90.00
_cell.angle_gamma   90.00
#
_symmetry.space_group_name_H-M   'P 1'
#
loop_
_entity.id
_entity.type
_entity.pdbx_description
1 polymer ?
#
loop_
_entity_poly.entity_id
_entity_poly.type
_entity_poly.pdbx_seq_one_letter_code
_entity_poly.pdbx_strand_id
1 'polypeptide(L)'
;MLKVWCLGFTGYIISSLHKFELLLVVGTTLHIYPDLYHSQFTYFQVLRVVRLIKISPALEDFVYKIFGPGKKLGSLVVFTASLLIVMSAISLQMFCFVEELDRFTTFPRAFMSMFQILTQEGWVDVMDQTLVAVGQMWAPVVAIYFILYHLFATLILLSLFVAVILDNLELDEDLKKLKQVSSGFPFRLLTCCSDFSPCHYI
;
A
#
# COMPACT_ATOMS: atom_id res chain seq x y z
N MET A 1 29.17 1.43 -4.40
CA MET A 1 30.29 2.03 -5.15
C MET A 1 30.66 1.21 -6.38
N LEU A 2 31.03 -0.08 -6.28
CA LEU A 2 31.32 -0.95 -7.45
C LEU A 2 30.21 -0.96 -8.53
N LYS A 3 28.94 -1.14 -8.15
CA LYS A 3 27.81 -1.12 -9.10
C LYS A 3 27.67 0.21 -9.86
N VAL A 4 27.88 1.35 -9.18
CA VAL A 4 27.77 2.68 -9.79
C VAL A 4 28.89 2.92 -10.80
N TRP A 5 30.07 2.37 -10.51
CA TRP A 5 31.24 2.53 -11.37
C TRP A 5 31.15 1.65 -12.63
N CYS A 6 30.60 0.43 -12.54
CA CYS A 6 30.41 -0.46 -13.70
C CYS A 6 29.26 -0.06 -14.64
N LEU A 7 28.15 0.47 -14.10
CA LEU A 7 26.93 0.77 -14.89
C LEU A 7 26.81 2.23 -15.34
N GLY A 8 27.68 3.11 -14.84
CA GLY A 8 27.53 4.56 -14.96
C GLY A 8 26.39 5.10 -14.07
N PHE A 9 26.53 6.34 -13.59
CA PHE A 9 25.58 6.96 -12.66
C PHE A 9 24.15 7.04 -13.24
N THR A 10 24.04 7.44 -14.52
CA THR A 10 22.77 7.56 -15.22
C THR A 10 22.11 6.19 -15.43
N GLY A 11 22.89 5.15 -15.76
CA GLY A 11 22.40 3.78 -15.90
C GLY A 11 21.93 3.18 -14.57
N TYR A 12 22.63 3.50 -13.49
CA TYR A 12 22.30 3.02 -12.14
C TYR A 12 20.96 3.60 -11.64
N ILE A 13 20.69 4.89 -11.86
CA ILE A 13 19.47 5.55 -11.39
C ILE A 13 18.23 5.16 -12.21
N ILE A 14 18.36 4.58 -13.41
CA ILE A 14 17.18 4.19 -14.21
C ILE A 14 16.40 3.03 -13.56
N SER A 15 17.08 2.10 -12.88
CA SER A 15 16.41 0.97 -12.22
C SER A 15 15.80 1.37 -10.86
N SER A 16 14.50 1.14 -10.68
CA SER A 16 13.77 1.43 -9.43
C SER A 16 14.40 0.77 -8.20
N LEU A 17 14.97 -0.42 -8.37
CA LEU A 17 15.56 -1.20 -7.30
C LEU A 17 16.92 -0.65 -6.88
N HIS A 18 17.72 -0.17 -7.83
CA HIS A 18 18.97 0.51 -7.52
C HIS A 18 18.73 1.85 -6.82
N LYS A 19 17.63 2.56 -7.11
CA LYS A 19 17.21 3.75 -6.32
C LYS A 19 16.94 3.38 -4.85
N PHE A 20 16.24 2.28 -4.59
CA PHE A 20 16.00 1.80 -3.23
C PHE A 20 17.29 1.36 -2.53
N GLU A 21 18.18 0.63 -3.22
CA GLU A 21 19.49 0.27 -2.67
C GLU A 21 20.33 1.50 -2.31
N LEU A 22 20.33 2.53 -3.16
CA LEU A 22 21.03 3.80 -2.94
C LEU A 22 20.48 4.53 -1.72
N LEU A 23 19.15 4.63 -1.60
CA LEU A 23 18.46 5.23 -0.47
C LEU A 23 18.81 4.53 0.85
N LEU A 24 18.86 3.20 0.86
CA LEU A 24 19.31 2.42 2.03
C LEU A 24 20.78 2.68 2.37
N VAL A 25 21.66 2.79 1.36
CA VAL A 25 23.08 3.11 1.59
C VAL A 25 23.21 4.49 2.22
N VAL A 26 22.56 5.52 1.66
CA VAL A 26 22.58 6.87 2.21
C VAL A 26 22.03 6.91 3.64
N GLY A 27 20.86 6.33 3.88
CA GLY A 27 20.22 6.33 5.19
C GLY A 27 21.05 5.61 6.26
N THR A 28 21.74 4.53 5.89
CA THR A 28 22.62 3.82 6.84
C THR A 28 24.00 4.44 7.00
N THR A 29 24.50 5.19 6.02
CA THR A 29 25.68 6.04 6.21
C THR A 29 25.38 7.19 7.17
N LEU A 30 24.19 7.80 7.08
CA LEU A 30 23.74 8.82 8.04
C LEU A 30 23.58 8.25 9.46
N HIS A 31 23.12 7.01 9.60
CA HIS A 31 23.00 6.32 10.90
C HIS A 31 24.35 6.10 11.62
N ILE A 32 25.47 6.03 10.89
CA ILE A 32 26.82 5.84 11.49
C ILE A 32 27.30 7.12 12.21
N TYR A 33 26.70 8.27 11.92
CA TYR A 33 27.07 9.52 12.57
C TYR A 33 26.70 9.47 14.07
N PRO A 34 27.64 9.74 14.98
CA PRO A 34 27.47 9.48 16.42
C PRO A 34 26.28 10.22 17.05
N ASP A 35 25.93 11.42 16.57
CA ASP A 35 24.75 12.15 17.06
C ASP A 35 23.40 11.58 16.56
N LEU A 36 23.43 10.74 15.51
CA LEU A 36 22.25 10.11 14.91
C LEU A 36 22.13 8.61 15.28
N TYR A 37 23.09 8.08 16.05
CA TYR A 37 23.09 6.70 16.49
C TYR A 37 21.90 6.43 17.44
N HIS A 38 21.18 5.31 17.24
CA HIS A 38 19.93 4.96 17.94
C HIS A 38 18.70 5.87 17.69
N SER A 39 18.77 6.80 16.74
CA SER A 39 17.61 7.61 16.36
C SER A 39 16.69 6.90 15.34
N GLN A 40 15.72 7.64 14.77
CA GLN A 40 14.81 7.15 13.71
C GLN A 40 15.55 6.59 12.49
N PHE A 41 16.82 6.96 12.28
CA PHE A 41 17.66 6.43 11.19
C PHE A 41 17.94 4.92 11.32
N THR A 42 17.71 4.32 12.49
CA THR A 42 17.77 2.86 12.69
C THR A 42 16.83 2.12 11.74
N TYR A 43 15.71 2.73 11.31
CA TYR A 43 14.80 2.14 10.31
C TYR A 43 15.52 1.77 9.02
N PHE A 44 16.46 2.59 8.52
CA PHE A 44 17.21 2.29 7.30
C PHE A 44 18.11 1.06 7.46
N GLN A 45 18.61 0.80 8.66
CA GLN A 45 19.39 -0.40 8.96
C GLN A 45 18.50 -1.65 8.93
N VAL A 46 17.33 -1.60 9.54
CA VAL A 46 16.37 -2.72 9.56
C VAL A 46 15.82 -3.00 8.16
N LEU A 47 15.50 -1.96 7.38
CA LEU A 47 15.00 -2.08 6.00
C LEU A 47 15.98 -2.79 5.04
N ARG A 48 17.25 -3.00 5.41
CA ARG A 48 18.17 -3.85 4.63
C ARG A 48 17.65 -5.27 4.46
N VAL A 49 16.81 -5.76 5.38
CA VAL A 49 16.17 -7.09 5.28
C VAL A 49 15.34 -7.26 4.01
N VAL A 50 14.81 -6.17 3.43
CA VAL A 50 14.05 -6.19 2.17
C VAL A 50 14.90 -6.73 1.01
N ARG A 51 16.24 -6.63 1.08
CA ARG A 51 17.14 -7.22 0.07
C ARG A 51 17.07 -8.76 0.03
N LEU A 52 16.65 -9.41 1.13
CA LEU A 52 16.47 -10.86 1.17
C LEU A 52 15.36 -11.34 0.22
N ILE A 53 14.41 -10.47 -0.14
CA ILE A 53 13.36 -10.78 -1.14
C ILE A 53 13.99 -11.23 -2.46
N LYS A 54 15.13 -10.65 -2.83
CA LYS A 54 15.83 -10.94 -4.10
C LYS A 54 16.66 -12.23 -4.07
N ILE A 55 16.81 -12.87 -2.91
CA ILE A 55 17.53 -14.13 -2.79
C ILE A 55 16.65 -15.28 -3.31
N SER A 56 15.34 -15.17 -3.11
CA SER A 56 14.38 -16.17 -3.55
C SER A 56 13.59 -15.65 -4.76
N PRO A 57 13.80 -16.19 -5.97
CA PRO A 57 13.03 -15.78 -7.15
C PRO A 57 11.53 -16.04 -6.95
N ALA A 58 11.17 -17.11 -6.22
CA ALA A 58 9.77 -17.40 -5.89
C ALA A 58 9.13 -16.32 -5.00
N LEU A 59 9.87 -15.74 -4.06
CA LEU A 59 9.37 -14.66 -3.20
C LEU A 59 9.30 -13.33 -3.96
N GLU A 60 10.29 -13.03 -4.79
CA GLU A 60 10.29 -11.84 -5.65
C GLU A 60 9.07 -11.86 -6.59
N ASP A 61 8.81 -12.98 -7.25
CA ASP A 61 7.64 -13.16 -8.12
C ASP A 61 6.33 -13.02 -7.35
N PHE A 62 6.25 -13.60 -6.14
CA PHE A 62 5.05 -13.51 -5.30
C PHE A 62 4.74 -12.07 -4.86
N VAL A 63 5.76 -11.32 -4.43
CA VAL A 63 5.63 -9.90 -4.07
C VAL A 63 5.18 -9.10 -5.30
N TYR A 64 5.77 -9.34 -6.46
CA TYR A 64 5.39 -8.63 -7.69
C TYR A 64 3.93 -8.89 -8.09
N LYS A 65 3.44 -10.12 -7.89
CA LYS A 65 2.04 -10.50 -8.16
C LYS A 65 1.05 -9.85 -7.20
N ILE A 66 1.34 -9.86 -5.90
CA ILE A 66 0.46 -9.25 -4.90
C ILE A 66 0.34 -7.74 -5.10
N PHE A 67 1.48 -7.07 -5.24
CA PHE A 67 1.48 -5.61 -5.38
C PHE A 67 1.00 -5.18 -6.77
N GLY A 68 1.10 -6.07 -7.76
CA GLY A 68 0.58 -5.88 -9.11
C GLY A 68 1.02 -4.55 -9.72
N PRO A 69 0.17 -3.93 -10.56
CA PRO A 69 0.37 -2.55 -10.97
C PRO A 69 0.21 -1.61 -9.76
N GLY A 70 1.32 -1.10 -9.24
CA GLY A 70 1.33 -0.23 -8.05
C GLY A 70 0.45 1.02 -8.12
N LYS A 71 -0.03 1.41 -9.31
CA LYS A 71 -1.02 2.49 -9.48
C LYS A 71 -2.36 2.17 -8.81
N LYS A 72 -2.86 0.93 -8.92
CA LYS A 72 -4.17 0.52 -8.34
C LYS A 72 -4.09 0.48 -6.82
N LEU A 73 -3.15 -0.31 -6.29
CA LEU A 73 -2.95 -0.45 -4.85
C LEU A 73 -2.52 0.86 -4.19
N GLY A 74 -1.62 1.62 -4.84
CA GLY A 74 -1.16 2.92 -4.33
C GLY A 74 -2.29 3.94 -4.24
N SER A 75 -3.18 3.99 -5.24
CA SER A 75 -4.37 4.85 -5.20
C SER A 75 -5.28 4.49 -4.02
N LEU A 76 -5.49 3.19 -3.76
CA LEU A 76 -6.29 2.73 -2.63
C LEU A 76 -5.65 3.12 -1.28
N VAL A 77 -4.34 2.88 -1.11
CA VAL A 77 -3.62 3.25 0.12
C VAL A 77 -3.68 4.75 0.39
N VAL A 78 -3.47 5.57 -0.64
CA VAL A 78 -3.57 7.04 -0.52
C VAL A 78 -5.00 7.48 -0.18
N PHE A 79 -6.00 6.85 -0.78
CA PHE A 79 -7.41 7.11 -0.46
C PHE A 79 -7.75 6.72 0.99
N THR A 80 -7.29 5.57 1.48
CA THR A 80 -7.48 5.17 2.88
C THR A 80 -6.78 6.13 3.83
N ALA A 81 -5.54 6.53 3.52
CA ALA A 81 -4.80 7.47 4.34
C ALA A 81 -5.47 8.85 4.38
N SER A 82 -5.99 9.34 3.25
CA SER A 82 -6.69 10.63 3.19
C SER A 82 -8.01 10.60 3.95
N LEU A 83 -8.81 9.53 3.82
CA LEU A 83 -10.02 9.33 4.61
C LEU A 83 -9.71 9.30 6.10
N LEU A 84 -8.67 8.58 6.50
CA LEU A 84 -8.26 8.51 7.89
C LEU A 84 -7.87 9.88 8.43
N ILE A 85 -7.08 10.66 7.68
CA ILE A 85 -6.69 12.03 8.06
C ILE A 85 -7.92 12.94 8.19
N VAL A 86 -8.84 12.91 7.23
CA VAL A 86 -10.05 13.74 7.23
C VAL A 86 -10.94 13.38 8.41
N MET A 87 -11.23 12.10 8.63
CA MET A 87 -12.05 11.65 9.76
C MET A 87 -11.39 12.02 11.08
N SER A 88 -10.07 11.86 11.21
CA SER A 88 -9.33 12.26 12.41
C SER A 88 -9.41 13.76 12.68
N ALA A 89 -9.33 14.59 11.64
CA ALA A 89 -9.49 16.04 11.77
C ALA A 89 -10.92 16.41 12.18
N ILE A 90 -11.94 15.75 11.63
CA ILE A 90 -13.34 15.94 12.02
C ILE A 90 -13.55 15.56 13.48
N SER A 91 -13.12 14.36 13.91
CA SER A 91 -13.28 13.92 15.29
C SER A 91 -12.50 14.79 16.27
N LEU A 92 -11.30 15.25 15.89
CA LEU A 92 -10.54 16.22 16.67
C LEU A 92 -11.38 17.48 16.92
N GLN A 93 -11.95 18.09 15.87
CA GLN A 93 -12.75 19.32 16.04
C GLN A 93 -14.06 19.09 16.80
N MET A 94 -14.65 17.88 16.72
CA MET A 94 -15.86 17.54 17.45
C MET A 94 -15.61 17.27 18.95
N PHE A 95 -14.43 16.81 19.32
CA PHE A 95 -14.18 16.29 20.68
C PHE A 95 -13.03 16.98 21.42
N CYS A 96 -12.28 17.91 20.79
CA CYS A 96 -11.16 18.60 21.42
C CYS A 96 -11.53 19.46 22.63
N PHE A 97 -12.79 19.89 22.71
CA PHE A 97 -13.32 20.74 23.77
C PHE A 97 -14.01 19.95 24.90
N VAL A 98 -14.10 18.63 24.77
CA VAL A 98 -14.73 17.77 25.79
C VAL A 98 -13.74 17.56 26.93
N GLU A 99 -14.12 18.02 28.13
CA GLU A 99 -13.33 17.82 29.34
C GLU A 99 -13.25 16.33 29.68
N GLU A 100 -12.14 15.89 30.29
CA GLU A 100 -11.87 14.49 30.65
C GLU A 100 -11.75 13.48 29.48
N LEU A 101 -11.66 13.95 28.23
CA LEU A 101 -11.44 13.10 27.04
C LEU A 101 -10.05 13.24 26.43
N ASP A 102 -9.09 12.43 26.89
CA ASP A 102 -7.69 12.50 26.46
C ASP A 102 -7.42 12.01 25.03
N ARG A 103 -8.36 11.28 24.42
CA ARG A 103 -8.19 10.62 23.11
C ARG A 103 -8.23 11.58 21.93
N PHE A 104 -8.90 12.72 22.07
CA PHE A 104 -9.10 13.70 20.99
C PHE A 104 -8.55 15.09 21.31
N THR A 105 -7.54 15.19 22.18
CA THR A 105 -6.94 16.50 22.54
C THR A 105 -5.95 17.02 21.50
N THR A 106 -5.31 16.14 20.75
CA THR A 106 -4.31 16.49 19.74
C THR A 106 -4.49 15.64 18.49
N PHE A 107 -4.04 16.15 17.33
CA PHE A 107 -4.19 15.45 16.06
C PHE A 107 -3.57 14.03 16.06
N PRO A 108 -2.36 13.78 16.59
CA PRO A 108 -1.81 12.42 16.63
C PRO A 108 -2.66 11.46 17.47
N ARG A 109 -3.22 11.90 18.59
CA ARG A 109 -4.09 11.05 19.43
C ARG A 109 -5.44 10.77 18.75
N ALA A 110 -6.02 11.78 18.09
CA ALA A 110 -7.23 11.60 17.30
C ALA A 110 -6.99 10.65 16.12
N PHE A 111 -5.85 10.78 15.44
CA PHE A 111 -5.41 9.88 14.38
C PHE A 111 -5.24 8.44 14.85
N MET A 112 -4.57 8.25 16.00
CA MET A 112 -4.42 6.91 16.60
C MET A 112 -5.77 6.32 17.01
N SER A 113 -6.70 7.13 17.52
CA SER A 113 -8.05 6.68 17.91
C SER A 113 -8.88 6.26 16.70
N MET A 114 -8.86 7.03 15.61
CA MET A 114 -9.52 6.64 14.35
C MET A 114 -8.87 5.41 13.72
N PHE A 115 -7.53 5.33 13.75
CA PHE A 115 -6.80 4.16 13.27
C PHE A 115 -7.14 2.91 14.10
N GLN A 116 -7.27 3.04 15.42
CA GLN A 116 -7.68 1.95 16.31
C GLN A 116 -9.10 1.44 15.97
N ILE A 117 -10.02 2.33 15.60
CA ILE A 117 -11.35 1.92 15.14
C ILE A 117 -11.29 1.21 13.77
N LEU A 118 -10.43 1.69 12.86
CA LEU A 118 -10.18 1.07 11.56
C LEU A 118 -9.61 -0.36 11.69
N THR A 119 -8.73 -0.61 12.65
CA THR A 119 -8.18 -1.97 12.92
C THR A 119 -9.14 -2.88 13.69
N GLN A 120 -10.29 -2.37 14.12
CA GLN A 120 -11.29 -3.09 14.94
C GLN A 120 -10.78 -3.54 16.32
N GLU A 121 -9.63 -3.04 16.79
CA GLU A 121 -9.07 -3.45 18.07
C GLU A 121 -9.41 -2.44 19.18
N GLY A 122 -10.30 -2.80 20.11
CA GLY A 122 -10.69 -1.90 21.20
C GLY A 122 -11.46 -0.66 20.73
N TRP A 123 -12.13 -0.74 19.57
CA TRP A 123 -12.95 0.35 19.03
C TRP A 123 -14.17 0.67 19.91
N VAL A 124 -14.72 -0.34 20.59
CA VAL A 124 -15.80 -0.18 21.55
C VAL A 124 -15.34 0.68 22.73
N ASP A 125 -14.10 0.47 23.21
CA ASP A 125 -13.53 1.26 24.31
C ASP A 125 -13.31 2.72 23.90
N VAL A 126 -12.90 2.97 22.65
CA VAL A 126 -12.79 4.35 22.10
C VAL A 126 -14.17 5.02 22.14
N MET A 127 -15.18 4.32 21.64
CA MET A 127 -16.55 4.83 21.58
C MET A 127 -17.11 5.07 22.99
N ASP A 128 -17.02 4.09 23.87
CA ASP A 128 -17.56 4.14 25.23
C ASP A 128 -16.96 5.30 26.03
N GLN A 129 -15.63 5.45 26.01
CA GLN A 129 -14.97 6.59 26.67
C GLN A 129 -15.43 7.94 26.11
N THR A 130 -15.67 8.01 24.80
CA THR A 130 -16.16 9.24 24.17
C THR A 130 -17.62 9.53 24.55
N LEU A 131 -18.46 8.49 24.64
CA LEU A 131 -19.86 8.62 25.04
C LEU A 131 -20.02 9.08 26.48
N VAL A 132 -19.21 8.51 27.39
CA VAL A 132 -19.18 8.90 28.80
C VAL A 132 -18.78 10.37 28.95
N ALA A 133 -17.74 10.81 28.23
CA ALA A 133 -17.21 12.18 28.34
C ALA A 133 -18.16 13.24 27.74
N VAL A 134 -18.86 12.91 26.65
CA VAL A 134 -19.78 13.84 25.96
C VAL A 134 -21.11 14.04 26.72
N GLY A 135 -21.47 13.09 27.60
CA GLY A 135 -22.70 13.14 28.38
C GLY A 135 -23.96 12.65 27.65
N GLN A 136 -25.02 12.38 28.42
CA GLN A 136 -26.20 11.64 27.97
C GLN A 136 -26.99 12.30 26.83
N MET A 137 -26.95 13.63 26.71
CA MET A 137 -27.74 14.35 25.70
C MET A 137 -27.21 14.13 24.27
N TRP A 138 -25.88 14.11 24.09
CA TRP A 138 -25.23 14.01 22.78
C TRP A 138 -24.72 12.60 22.49
N ALA A 139 -24.65 11.73 23.51
CA ALA A 139 -24.30 10.32 23.40
C ALA A 139 -24.96 9.58 22.20
N PRO A 140 -26.28 9.64 21.96
CA PRO A 140 -26.87 8.88 20.85
C PRO A 140 -26.36 9.34 19.47
N VAL A 141 -26.12 10.64 19.28
CA VAL A 141 -25.60 11.19 18.01
C VAL A 141 -24.14 10.77 17.79
N VAL A 142 -23.33 10.84 18.85
CA VAL A 142 -21.93 10.42 18.82
C VAL A 142 -21.79 8.91 18.60
N ALA A 143 -22.67 8.10 19.21
CA ALA A 143 -22.71 6.67 19.00
C ALA A 143 -22.98 6.34 17.52
N ILE A 144 -23.98 7.00 16.92
CA ILE A 144 -24.29 6.83 15.49
C ILE A 144 -23.09 7.22 14.63
N TYR A 145 -22.40 8.31 14.94
CA TYR A 145 -21.18 8.72 14.21
C TYR A 145 -20.10 7.62 14.23
N PHE A 146 -19.77 7.08 15.40
CA PHE A 146 -18.76 6.03 15.52
C PHE A 146 -19.18 4.71 14.87
N ILE A 147 -20.45 4.32 15.01
CA ILE A 147 -20.99 3.10 14.39
C ILE A 147 -20.98 3.22 12.87
N LEU A 148 -21.40 4.36 12.30
CA LEU A 148 -21.37 4.59 10.86
C LEU A 148 -19.94 4.60 10.32
N TYR A 149 -19.01 5.25 11.02
CA TYR A 149 -17.60 5.22 10.65
C TYR A 149 -17.03 3.80 10.70
N HIS A 150 -17.30 3.04 11.76
CA HIS A 150 -16.88 1.64 11.90
C HIS A 150 -17.45 0.76 10.79
N LEU A 151 -18.75 0.88 10.49
CA LEU A 151 -19.41 0.14 9.42
C LEU A 151 -18.81 0.47 8.05
N PHE A 152 -18.59 1.75 7.76
CA PHE A 152 -17.96 2.18 6.51
C PHE A 152 -16.52 1.67 6.40
N ALA A 153 -15.72 1.83 7.45
CA ALA A 153 -14.32 1.40 7.47
C ALA A 153 -14.19 -0.13 7.28
N THR A 154 -15.02 -0.91 7.95
CA THR A 154 -14.90 -2.36 7.96
C THR A 154 -15.55 -3.03 6.76
N LEU A 155 -16.74 -2.57 6.34
CA LEU A 155 -17.45 -3.17 5.21
C LEU A 155 -16.97 -2.64 3.87
N ILE A 156 -16.60 -1.35 3.77
CA ILE A 156 -16.21 -0.75 2.49
C ILE A 156 -14.69 -0.74 2.34
N LEU A 157 -13.94 -0.15 3.28
CA LEU A 157 -12.48 -0.03 3.09
C LEU A 157 -11.78 -1.38 3.10
N LEU A 158 -12.05 -2.25 4.09
CA LEU A 158 -11.41 -3.57 4.13
C LEU A 158 -11.82 -4.44 2.94
N SER A 159 -13.10 -4.43 2.54
CA SER A 159 -13.56 -5.16 1.36
C SER A 159 -12.92 -4.64 0.07
N LEU A 160 -12.70 -3.33 -0.06
CA LEU A 160 -11.96 -2.77 -1.21
C LEU A 160 -10.49 -3.22 -1.23
N PHE A 161 -9.83 -3.32 -0.06
CA PHE A 161 -8.48 -3.89 0.01
C PHE A 161 -8.46 -5.34 -0.47
N VAL A 162 -9.39 -6.16 0.03
CA VAL A 162 -9.50 -7.57 -0.39
C VAL A 162 -9.79 -7.66 -1.89
N ALA A 163 -10.73 -6.86 -2.40
CA ALA A 163 -11.09 -6.86 -3.82
C ALA A 163 -9.91 -6.46 -4.72
N VAL A 164 -9.13 -5.44 -4.35
CA VAL A 164 -7.95 -5.01 -5.14
C VAL A 164 -6.84 -6.06 -5.11
N ILE A 165 -6.63 -6.72 -3.97
CA ILE A 165 -5.64 -7.80 -3.87
C ILE A 165 -6.08 -9.01 -4.71
N LEU A 166 -7.36 -9.38 -4.67
CA LEU A 166 -7.90 -10.46 -5.50
C LEU A 166 -7.80 -10.13 -6.99
N ASP A 167 -8.17 -8.91 -7.41
CA ASP A 167 -8.04 -8.46 -8.80
C ASP A 167 -6.57 -8.53 -9.29
N ASN A 168 -5.61 -8.14 -8.44
CA ASN A 168 -4.19 -8.28 -8.77
C ASN A 168 -3.74 -9.74 -8.96
N LEU A 169 -4.28 -10.67 -8.17
CA LEU A 169 -3.97 -12.10 -8.28
C LEU A 169 -4.65 -12.74 -9.50
N GLU A 170 -5.90 -12.38 -9.81
CA GLU A 170 -6.64 -12.88 -10.96
C GLU A 170 -6.03 -12.44 -12.30
N LEU A 171 -5.57 -11.19 -12.40
CA LEU A 171 -4.91 -10.67 -13.59
C LEU A 171 -3.65 -11.47 -13.99
N ASP A 172 -2.91 -12.01 -13.02
CA ASP A 172 -1.74 -12.86 -13.30
C ASP A 172 -2.15 -14.21 -13.91
N GLU A 173 -3.25 -14.80 -13.44
CA GLU A 173 -3.75 -16.08 -13.95
C GLU A 173 -4.26 -15.96 -15.39
N ASP A 174 -4.95 -14.87 -15.73
CA ASP A 174 -5.43 -14.66 -17.10
C ASP A 174 -4.30 -14.36 -18.10
N LEU A 175 -3.25 -13.64 -17.68
CA LEU A 175 -2.04 -13.47 -18.50
C LEU A 175 -1.35 -14.81 -18.81
N LYS A 176 -1.34 -15.76 -17.86
CA LYS A 176 -0.79 -17.11 -18.10
C LYS A 176 -1.61 -17.90 -19.11
N LYS A 177 -2.94 -17.87 -19.00
CA LYS A 177 -3.85 -18.54 -19.97
C LYS A 177 -3.66 -17.98 -21.37
N LEU A 178 -3.56 -16.65 -21.53
CA LEU A 178 -3.32 -16.01 -22.82
C LEU A 178 -1.96 -16.41 -23.41
N LYS A 179 -0.90 -16.48 -22.60
CA LYS A 179 0.41 -17.00 -23.04
C LYS A 179 0.35 -18.46 -23.45
N GLN A 180 -0.40 -19.32 -22.74
CA GLN A 180 -0.59 -20.72 -23.12
C GLN A 180 -1.35 -20.86 -24.44
N VAL A 181 -2.40 -20.07 -24.66
CA VAL A 181 -3.14 -20.04 -25.93
C VAL A 181 -2.24 -19.54 -27.07
N SER A 182 -1.49 -18.46 -26.85
CA SER A 182 -0.54 -17.92 -27.84
C SER A 182 0.61 -18.90 -28.15
N SER A 183 1.05 -19.69 -27.17
CA SER A 183 2.12 -20.69 -27.35
C SER A 183 1.58 -22.02 -27.91
N GLY A 184 0.27 -22.23 -27.82
CA GLY A 184 -0.47 -23.36 -28.38
C GLY A 184 -0.97 -23.14 -29.81
N PHE A 185 -0.80 -21.95 -30.40
CA PHE A 185 -0.95 -21.78 -31.84
C PHE A 185 0.20 -22.51 -32.53
N PRO A 186 -0.07 -23.63 -33.24
CA PRO A 186 0.97 -24.24 -34.03
C PRO A 186 1.40 -23.23 -35.09
N PHE A 187 2.69 -23.24 -35.38
CA PHE A 187 3.39 -22.55 -36.48
C PHE A 187 2.75 -22.75 -37.89
N ARG A 188 1.58 -23.39 -37.98
CA ARG A 188 0.86 -23.81 -39.18
C ARG A 188 -0.07 -22.76 -39.78
N LEU A 189 -0.43 -21.70 -39.05
CA LEU A 189 -1.33 -20.66 -39.58
C LEU A 189 -0.60 -19.47 -40.23
N LEU A 190 0.70 -19.29 -39.96
CA LEU A 190 1.50 -18.25 -40.61
C LEU A 190 1.91 -18.62 -42.05
N THR A 191 1.81 -19.89 -42.45
CA THR A 191 2.04 -20.31 -43.85
C THR A 191 0.80 -20.19 -44.73
N CYS A 192 -0.41 -20.14 -44.18
CA CYS A 192 -1.64 -20.06 -44.99
C CYS A 192 -1.98 -18.65 -45.50
N CYS A 193 -1.25 -17.62 -45.05
CA CYS A 193 -1.37 -16.25 -45.57
C CYS A 193 -0.34 -15.91 -46.67
N SER A 194 0.35 -16.92 -47.24
CA SER A 194 1.24 -16.73 -48.41
C SER A 194 0.66 -17.23 -49.73
N ASP A 195 -0.48 -17.94 -49.75
CA ASP A 195 -1.03 -18.56 -50.97
C ASP A 195 -2.31 -17.87 -51.49
N PHE A 196 -2.33 -16.53 -51.52
CA PHE A 196 -3.45 -15.81 -52.16
C PHE A 196 -3.02 -14.56 -52.93
N SER A 197 -2.31 -14.73 -54.05
CA SER A 197 -2.62 -14.04 -55.32
C SER A 197 -1.71 -14.44 -56.50
N PRO A 198 -2.19 -14.27 -57.75
CA PRO A 198 -1.78 -15.03 -58.92
C PRO A 198 -0.63 -14.37 -59.70
N CYS A 199 0.31 -15.17 -60.20
CA CYS A 199 1.28 -14.74 -61.20
C CYS A 199 0.60 -14.65 -62.58
N HIS A 200 0.61 -13.46 -63.18
CA HIS A 200 0.48 -13.21 -64.62
C HIS A 200 1.50 -12.14 -65.04
N TYR A 201 1.92 -12.17 -66.32
CA TYR A 201 3.00 -11.45 -67.03
C TYR A 201 4.35 -12.18 -66.95
N ILE A 202 4.94 -12.71 -68.04
CA ILE A 202 4.93 -12.35 -69.47
C ILE A 202 4.65 -13.58 -70.34
#